data_AF-A0A7C3UAA9-F1
#
_entry.id   AF-A0A7C3UAA9-F1
#
_cell.length_a   1.000
_cell.length_b   1.000
_cell.length_c   1.000
_cell.angle_alpha   90.00
_cell.angle_beta   90.00
_cell.angle_gamma   90.00
#
_symmetry.space_group_name_H-M   'P 1'
#
loop_
_entity.id
_entity.type
_entity.pdbx_description
1 polymer ?
#
loop_
_entity_poly.entity_id
_entity_poly.type
_entity_poly.pdbx_seq_one_letter_code
_entity_poly.pdbx_strand_id
1 'polypeptide(L)'
;MPNDPLKIALHFLKFRPRSVFEVRQKLKTKRIPDKEIKRVIGTLKKNQLLDDQKFAKMWVVSRNNLKPSGAYVLKMELRKLGIADDDIAEALKEQDEEELARRALEMKARYRNASFQKKAAFLQRRGFSTSLIYKILKT
;
A
#
# COMPACT_ATOMS: atom_id res chain seq x y z
N MET A 1 -26.91 5.78 23.84
CA MET A 1 -25.90 4.71 23.79
C MET A 1 -24.61 5.30 23.23
N PRO A 2 -23.46 5.26 23.92
CA PRO A 2 -22.19 5.53 23.23
C PRO A 2 -22.08 4.54 22.06
N ASN A 3 -21.67 5.02 20.88
CA ASN A 3 -21.53 4.17 19.70
C ASN A 3 -20.61 2.98 20.03
N ASP A 4 -21.13 1.75 19.99
CA ASP A 4 -20.36 0.52 20.22
C ASP A 4 -19.13 0.49 19.29
N PRO A 5 -17.90 0.57 19.83
CA PRO A 5 -16.70 0.68 19.01
C PRO A 5 -16.48 -0.53 18.09
N LEU A 6 -16.93 -1.73 18.51
CA LEU A 6 -16.82 -2.93 17.70
C LEU A 6 -17.77 -2.84 16.49
N LYS A 7 -19.02 -2.40 16.69
CA LYS A 7 -19.97 -2.20 15.58
C LYS A 7 -19.47 -1.14 14.59
N ILE A 8 -18.88 -0.04 15.07
CA ILE A 8 -18.28 0.97 14.20
C ILE A 8 -17.17 0.35 13.34
N ALA A 9 -16.26 -0.41 13.95
CA ALA A 9 -15.13 -1.01 13.25
C ALA A 9 -15.59 -2.05 12.23
N LEU A 10 -16.53 -2.94 12.60
CA LEU A 10 -17.10 -3.93 11.70
C LEU A 10 -17.81 -3.27 10.50
N HIS A 11 -18.59 -2.22 10.75
CA HIS A 11 -19.20 -1.45 9.66
C HIS A 11 -18.15 -0.82 8.74
N PHE A 12 -17.04 -0.32 9.28
CA PHE A 12 -15.97 0.27 8.49
C PHE A 12 -15.21 -0.75 7.62
N LEU A 13 -15.04 -1.98 8.13
CA LEU A 13 -14.41 -3.09 7.43
C LEU A 13 -15.28 -3.66 6.29
N LYS A 14 -16.60 -3.55 6.37
CA LYS A 14 -17.52 -4.06 5.33
C LYS A 14 -17.28 -3.48 3.93
N PHE A 15 -16.78 -2.25 3.83
CA PHE A 15 -16.62 -1.57 2.54
C PHE A 15 -15.34 -1.96 1.81
N ARG A 16 -14.24 -2.15 2.55
CA ARG A 16 -12.96 -2.63 2.03
C ARG A 16 -12.05 -3.06 3.19
N PRO A 17 -11.02 -3.88 2.91
CA PRO A 17 -9.98 -4.15 3.89
C PRO A 17 -9.32 -2.86 4.40
N ARG A 18 -8.92 -2.87 5.67
CA ARG A 18 -8.31 -1.74 6.38
C ARG A 18 -7.07 -2.20 7.12
N SER A 19 -6.09 -1.31 7.25
CA SER A 19 -5.00 -1.51 8.20
C SER A 19 -5.47 -1.30 9.64
N VAL A 20 -4.71 -1.82 10.60
CA VAL A 20 -4.93 -1.55 12.03
C VAL A 20 -4.89 -0.05 12.33
N PHE A 21 -4.00 0.68 11.66
CA PHE A 21 -3.91 2.13 11.80
C PHE A 21 -5.17 2.83 11.33
N GLU A 22 -5.71 2.47 10.16
CA GLU A 22 -6.96 3.07 9.65
C GLU A 22 -8.13 2.86 10.63
N VAL A 23 -8.28 1.64 11.18
CA VAL A 23 -9.31 1.35 12.18
C VAL A 23 -9.10 2.15 13.46
N ARG A 24 -7.86 2.25 13.94
CA ARG A 24 -7.51 3.08 15.10
C ARG A 24 -7.90 4.53 14.88
N GLN A 25 -7.51 5.12 13.74
CA GLN A 25 -7.85 6.51 13.43
C GLN A 25 -9.37 6.70 13.36
N LYS A 26 -10.09 5.77 12.70
CA LYS A 26 -11.55 5.81 12.62
C LYS A 26 -12.20 5.87 14.00
N LEU A 27 -11.77 5.03 14.95
CA LEU A 27 -12.32 5.02 16.30
C LEU A 27 -11.91 6.28 17.10
N LYS A 28 -10.70 6.79 16.91
CA LYS A 28 -10.27 8.08 17.50
C LYS A 28 -11.15 9.24 17.05
N THR A 29 -11.53 9.32 15.77
CA THR A 29 -12.47 10.36 15.29
C THR A 29 -13.84 10.29 15.95
N LYS A 30 -14.21 9.14 16.53
CA LYS A 30 -15.44 8.94 17.29
C LYS A 30 -15.26 9.17 18.80
N ARG A 31 -14.10 9.70 19.22
CA ARG A 31 -13.74 9.98 20.61
C ARG A 31 -13.79 8.73 21.51
N ILE A 32 -13.54 7.55 20.93
CA ILE A 32 -13.45 6.30 21.69
C ILE A 32 -12.12 6.30 22.49
N PRO A 33 -12.13 5.95 23.79
CA PRO A 33 -10.91 5.87 24.60
C PRO A 33 -9.89 4.84 24.08
N ASP A 34 -8.60 5.13 24.18
CA ASP A 34 -7.52 4.26 23.68
C ASP A 34 -7.56 2.84 24.27
N LYS A 35 -8.00 2.69 25.53
CA LYS A 35 -8.21 1.37 26.17
C LYS A 35 -9.24 0.52 25.42
N GLU A 36 -10.35 1.13 25.01
CA GLU A 36 -11.39 0.44 24.25
C GLU A 36 -10.97 0.16 22.81
N ILE A 37 -10.25 1.10 22.19
CA ILE A 37 -9.67 0.90 20.85
C ILE A 37 -8.71 -0.31 20.85
N LYS A 38 -7.82 -0.40 21.86
CA LYS A 38 -6.91 -1.54 22.02
C LYS A 38 -7.68 -2.86 22.15
N ARG A 39 -8.75 -2.87 22.94
CA ARG A 39 -9.63 -4.04 23.09
C ARG A 39 -10.27 -4.45 21.76
N VAL A 40 -10.87 -3.51 21.02
CA VAL A 40 -11.52 -3.79 19.73
C VAL A 40 -10.52 -4.28 18.69
N ILE A 41 -9.37 -3.63 18.55
CA ILE A 41 -8.31 -4.08 17.64
C ILE A 41 -7.88 -5.51 18.00
N GLY A 42 -7.68 -5.81 19.29
CA GLY A 42 -7.35 -7.16 19.75
C GLY A 42 -8.41 -8.20 19.34
N THR A 43 -9.69 -7.90 19.53
CA THR A 43 -10.80 -8.75 19.08
C THR A 43 -10.77 -8.97 17.56
N LEU A 44 -10.58 -7.91 16.77
CA LEU A 44 -10.56 -8.01 15.32
C LEU A 44 -9.36 -8.83 14.81
N LYS A 45 -8.17 -8.65 15.41
CA LYS A 45 -6.98 -9.47 15.08
C LYS A 45 -7.19 -10.94 15.46
N LYS A 46 -7.76 -11.23 16.65
CA LYS A 46 -8.08 -12.61 17.08
C LYS A 46 -9.02 -13.31 16.11
N ASN A 47 -9.97 -12.58 15.52
CA ASN A 47 -10.90 -13.10 14.52
C ASN A 47 -10.38 -12.98 13.08
N GLN A 48 -9.09 -12.66 12.88
CA GLN A 48 -8.45 -12.49 11.56
C GLN A 48 -9.11 -11.45 10.64
N LEU A 49 -9.88 -10.52 11.22
CA LEU A 49 -10.52 -9.41 10.50
C LEU A 49 -9.56 -8.23 10.29
N LEU A 50 -8.44 -8.21 11.03
CA LEU A 50 -7.34 -7.27 10.85
C LEU A 50 -6.01 -8.03 10.83
N ASP A 51 -5.25 -7.81 9.77
CA ASP A 51 -3.96 -8.44 9.52
C ASP A 51 -3.15 -7.51 8.59
N ASP A 52 -2.16 -6.80 9.17
CA ASP A 52 -1.40 -5.78 8.45
C ASP A 52 -0.44 -6.41 7.42
N GLN A 53 0.05 -7.63 7.66
CA GLN A 53 0.86 -8.38 6.71
C GLN A 53 0.05 -8.75 5.46
N LYS A 54 -1.14 -9.34 5.65
CA LYS A 54 -2.06 -9.64 4.53
C LYS A 54 -2.52 -8.37 3.83
N PHE A 55 -2.82 -7.32 4.58
CA PHE A 55 -3.19 -6.02 4.03
C PHE A 55 -2.08 -5.45 3.14
N ALA A 56 -0.81 -5.50 3.58
CA ALA A 56 0.33 -5.01 2.83
C ALA A 56 0.52 -5.75 1.50
N LYS A 57 0.45 -7.09 1.52
CA LYS A 57 0.53 -7.93 0.31
C LYS A 57 -0.59 -7.58 -0.69
N MET A 58 -1.83 -7.50 -0.21
CA MET A 58 -2.97 -7.13 -1.04
C MET A 58 -2.85 -5.69 -1.60
N TRP A 59 -2.35 -4.75 -0.80
CA TRP A 59 -2.13 -3.38 -1.23
C TRP A 59 -1.13 -3.32 -2.39
N VAL A 60 0.03 -3.99 -2.26
CA VAL A 60 1.05 -4.05 -3.33
C VAL A 60 0.47 -4.60 -4.63
N VAL A 61 -0.22 -5.74 -4.57
CA VAL A 61 -0.86 -6.37 -5.74
C VAL A 61 -1.87 -5.42 -6.40
N SER A 62 -2.79 -4.85 -5.62
CA SER A 62 -3.82 -3.95 -6.13
C SER A 62 -3.22 -2.68 -6.74
N ARG A 63 -2.23 -2.08 -6.07
CA ARG A 63 -1.53 -0.88 -6.55
C ARG A 63 -0.82 -1.16 -7.86
N ASN A 64 -0.11 -2.29 -7.97
CA ASN A 64 0.62 -2.60 -9.17
C ASN A 64 -0.28 -2.95 -10.34
N ASN A 65 -1.41 -3.63 -10.13
CA ASN A 65 -2.38 -3.91 -11.18
C ASN A 65 -2.96 -2.63 -11.81
N LEU A 66 -3.25 -1.61 -11.01
CA LEU A 66 -3.84 -0.36 -11.50
C LEU A 66 -2.79 0.67 -11.96
N LYS A 67 -1.70 0.77 -11.21
CA LYS A 67 -0.67 1.80 -11.38
C LYS A 67 0.68 1.21 -10.95
N PRO A 68 1.36 0.47 -11.84
CA PRO A 68 2.69 -0.09 -11.56
C PRO A 68 3.61 0.98 -10.96
N SER A 69 4.17 0.66 -9.82
CA SER A 69 4.97 1.57 -9.00
C SER A 69 6.17 0.80 -8.44
N GLY A 70 7.30 1.48 -8.34
CA GLY A 70 8.49 0.89 -7.75
C GLY A 70 8.41 0.86 -6.22
N ALA A 71 9.34 0.12 -5.61
CA ALA A 71 9.34 -0.12 -4.17
C ALA A 71 9.31 1.16 -3.34
N TYR A 72 9.95 2.25 -3.77
CA TYR A 72 9.99 3.50 -3.01
C TYR A 72 8.59 4.08 -2.74
N VAL A 73 7.76 4.16 -3.79
CA VAL A 73 6.40 4.70 -3.66
C VAL A 73 5.53 3.76 -2.82
N LEU A 74 5.62 2.45 -3.03
CA LEU A 74 4.85 1.46 -2.28
C LEU A 74 5.20 1.50 -0.78
N LYS A 75 6.49 1.58 -0.42
CA LYS A 75 6.94 1.76 0.97
C LYS A 75 6.34 3.02 1.60
N MET A 76 6.38 4.15 0.89
CA MET A 76 5.80 5.40 1.39
C MET A 76 4.28 5.30 1.61
N GLU A 77 3.55 4.67 0.68
CA GLU A 77 2.10 4.47 0.81
C GLU A 77 1.77 3.58 2.01
N LEU A 78 2.45 2.44 2.16
CA LEU A 78 2.24 1.50 3.26
C LEU A 78 2.60 2.10 4.63
N ARG A 79 3.68 2.89 4.72
CA ARG A 79 4.02 3.62 5.96
C ARG A 79 2.95 4.63 6.35
N LYS A 80 2.36 5.35 5.39
CA LYS A 80 1.22 6.25 5.64
C LYS A 80 -0.02 5.50 6.13
N LEU A 81 -0.14 4.22 5.77
CA LEU A 81 -1.17 3.31 6.26
C LEU A 81 -0.79 2.63 7.57
N GLY A 82 0.33 3.00 8.19
CA GLY A 82 0.78 2.53 9.49
C GLY A 82 1.29 1.09 9.51
N ILE A 83 1.72 0.56 8.36
CA ILE A 83 2.30 -0.78 8.24
C ILE A 83 3.77 -0.74 8.69
N ALA A 84 4.19 -1.77 9.45
CA ALA A 84 5.55 -1.89 9.94
C ALA A 84 6.55 -2.21 8.80
N ASP A 85 7.80 -1.78 8.96
CA ASP A 85 8.83 -1.96 7.92
C ASP A 85 9.09 -3.43 7.58
N ASP A 86 8.97 -4.35 8.54
CA ASP A 86 9.12 -5.80 8.31
C ASP A 86 8.01 -6.36 7.42
N ASP A 87 6.74 -6.00 7.68
CA ASP A 87 5.60 -6.39 6.85
C ASP A 87 5.70 -5.78 5.45
N ILE A 88 6.23 -4.56 5.34
CA ILE A 88 6.48 -3.89 4.06
C ILE A 88 7.58 -4.63 3.28
N ALA A 89 8.68 -4.98 3.93
CA ALA A 89 9.78 -5.71 3.30
C ALA A 89 9.30 -7.06 2.76
N GLU A 90 8.53 -7.78 3.58
CA GLU A 90 7.93 -9.07 3.20
C GLU A 90 6.94 -8.92 2.04
N ALA A 91 6.10 -7.88 2.03
CA ALA A 91 5.15 -7.64 0.94
C ALA A 91 5.81 -7.26 -0.40
N LEU A 92 7.04 -6.77 -0.38
CA LEU A 92 7.78 -6.34 -1.57
C LEU A 92 8.80 -7.36 -2.09
N LYS A 93 9.06 -8.43 -1.33
CA LYS A 93 10.13 -9.40 -1.60
C LYS A 93 10.02 -10.09 -2.97
N GLU A 94 8.81 -10.36 -3.43
CA GLU A 94 8.54 -11.12 -4.65
C GLU A 94 8.14 -10.24 -5.86
N GLN A 95 8.39 -8.92 -5.78
CA GLN A 95 8.06 -8.02 -6.89
C GLN A 95 9.12 -8.09 -8.00
N ASP A 96 8.67 -8.37 -9.22
CA ASP A 96 9.47 -8.13 -10.43
C ASP A 96 9.37 -6.65 -10.80
N GLU A 97 10.24 -5.83 -10.21
CA GLU A 97 10.27 -4.39 -10.49
C GLU A 97 10.61 -4.07 -11.95
N GLU A 98 11.35 -4.94 -12.64
CA GLU A 98 11.74 -4.73 -14.03
C GLU A 98 10.52 -4.82 -14.95
N GLU A 99 9.74 -5.88 -14.80
CA GLU A 99 8.48 -6.06 -15.52
C GLU A 99 7.48 -4.95 -15.18
N LEU A 100 7.36 -4.59 -13.90
CA LEU A 100 6.50 -3.48 -13.48
C LEU A 100 6.89 -2.14 -14.12
N ALA A 101 8.19 -1.88 -14.27
CA ALA A 101 8.69 -0.66 -14.90
C ALA A 101 8.40 -0.63 -16.41
N ARG A 102 8.57 -1.76 -17.12
CA ARG A 102 8.19 -1.89 -18.53
C ARG A 102 6.69 -1.67 -18.72
N ARG A 103 5.87 -2.39 -17.95
CA ARG A 103 4.41 -2.24 -17.97
C ARG A 103 3.97 -0.81 -17.69
N ALA A 104 4.64 -0.10 -16.77
CA ALA A 104 4.34 1.29 -16.47
C ALA A 104 4.47 2.21 -17.70
N LEU A 105 5.46 1.97 -18.56
CA LEU A 105 5.69 2.70 -19.80
C LEU A 105 4.66 2.33 -20.86
N GLU A 106 4.41 1.03 -21.04
CA GLU A 106 3.50 0.50 -22.06
C GLU A 106 2.05 0.96 -21.88
N MET A 107 1.60 1.07 -20.63
CA MET A 107 0.27 1.60 -20.29
C MET A 107 0.04 3.05 -20.74
N LYS A 108 1.07 3.76 -21.23
CA LYS A 108 1.01 5.17 -21.62
C LYS A 108 1.66 5.36 -22.98
N ALA A 109 0.83 5.39 -24.03
CA ALA A 109 1.25 5.54 -25.43
C ALA A 109 2.29 6.66 -25.67
N ARG A 110 2.17 7.79 -24.95
CA ARG A 110 3.12 8.92 -25.01
C ARG A 110 4.57 8.59 -24.67
N TYR A 111 4.85 7.43 -24.08
CA TYR A 111 6.19 7.00 -23.73
C TYR A 111 6.81 6.01 -24.71
N ARG A 112 6.06 5.45 -25.69
CA ARG A 112 6.64 4.48 -26.65
C ARG A 112 7.89 5.03 -27.34
N ASN A 113 7.76 6.23 -27.91
CA ASN A 113 8.83 6.93 -28.64
C ASN A 113 9.40 8.13 -27.87
N ALA A 114 9.19 8.20 -26.55
CA ALA A 114 9.72 9.29 -25.74
C ALA A 114 11.24 9.18 -25.57
N SER A 115 11.90 10.34 -25.41
CA SER A 115 13.31 10.40 -25.08
C SER A 115 13.62 9.68 -23.77
N PHE A 116 14.89 9.25 -23.64
CA PHE A 116 15.42 8.64 -22.43
C PHE A 116 15.05 9.46 -21.18
N GLN A 117 15.30 10.78 -21.21
CA GLN A 117 15.07 11.69 -20.09
C GLN A 117 13.59 11.69 -19.67
N LYS A 118 12.67 11.68 -20.63
CA LYS A 118 11.23 11.68 -20.37
C LYS A 118 10.74 10.35 -19.78
N LYS A 119 11.26 9.21 -20.26
CA LYS A 119 10.99 7.88 -19.70
C LYS A 119 11.56 7.76 -18.29
N ALA A 120 12.82 8.14 -18.09
CA ALA A 120 13.51 8.09 -16.81
C ALA A 120 12.80 8.93 -15.74
N ALA A 121 12.48 10.19 -16.05
CA ALA A 121 11.78 11.07 -15.12
C ALA A 121 10.38 10.53 -14.74
N PHE A 122 9.69 9.87 -15.69
CA PHE A 122 8.40 9.24 -15.38
C PHE A 122 8.55 8.07 -14.42
N LEU A 123 9.50 7.17 -14.67
CA LEU A 123 9.74 6.00 -13.81
C LEU A 123 10.25 6.39 -12.43
N GLN A 124 11.09 7.42 -12.35
CA GLN A 124 11.54 7.97 -11.07
C GLN A 124 10.36 8.49 -10.24
N ARG A 125 9.41 9.23 -10.85
CA ARG A 125 8.16 9.65 -10.18
C ARG A 125 7.24 8.48 -9.82
N ARG A 126 7.43 7.30 -10.43
CA ARG A 126 6.76 6.05 -10.05
C ARG A 126 7.48 5.28 -8.96
N GLY A 127 8.65 5.75 -8.51
CA GLY A 127 9.39 5.16 -7.39
C GLY A 127 10.31 4.01 -7.75
N PHE A 128 10.59 3.80 -9.05
CA PHE A 128 11.61 2.84 -9.47
C PHE A 128 13.01 3.39 -9.18
N SER A 129 13.94 2.51 -8.81
CA SER A 129 15.31 2.90 -8.51
C SER A 129 16.03 3.39 -9.76
N THR A 130 16.95 4.34 -9.58
CA THR A 130 17.76 4.87 -10.68
C THR A 130 18.54 3.76 -11.41
N SER A 131 19.09 2.80 -10.66
CA SER A 131 19.83 1.66 -11.24
C SER A 131 18.93 0.81 -12.16
N LEU A 132 17.72 0.49 -11.73
CA LEU A 132 16.76 -0.25 -12.54
C LEU A 132 16.35 0.55 -13.79
N ILE A 133 16.07 1.85 -13.64
CA ILE A 133 15.71 2.73 -14.76
C ILE A 133 16.80 2.72 -15.83
N TYR A 134 18.08 2.84 -15.44
CA TYR A 134 19.19 2.76 -16.37
C TYR A 134 19.28 1.38 -17.03
N LYS A 135 19.11 0.30 -16.26
CA LYS A 135 19.08 -1.07 -16.79
C LYS A 135 18.04 -1.22 -17.90
N ILE A 136 16.79 -0.80 -17.68
CA ILE A 136 15.71 -1.02 -18.65
C ILE A 136 15.71 -0.06 -19.85
N LEU A 137 16.35 1.12 -19.75
CA LEU A 137 16.31 2.14 -20.81
C LEU A 137 17.59 2.23 -21.65
N LYS A 138 18.71 1.66 -21.19
CA LYS A 138 19.98 1.61 -21.93
C LYS A 138 20.27 0.23 -22.55
N THR A 139 19.39 -0.74 -22.33
CA THR A 139 19.36 -2.01 -23.08
C THR A 139 18.53 -1.79 -24.34
#